data_AF-A0A3D4AVB4-F1
#
_entry.id   AF-A0A3D4AVB4-F1
#
_cell.length_a   1.000
_cell.length_b   1.000
_cell.length_c   1.000
_cell.angle_alpha   90.00
_cell.angle_beta   90.00
_cell.angle_gamma   90.00
#
_symmetry.space_group_name_H-M   'P 1'
#
loop_
_entity.id
_entity.type
_entity.pdbx_description
1 polymer ?
#
loop_
_entity_poly.entity_id
_entity_poly.type
_entity_poly.pdbx_seq_one_letter_code
_entity_poly.pdbx_strand_id
1 'polypeptide(L)' 'MSEKFVVQLSEQSAPGHWGENASLSFNEHGATVHLSEQETLKNVQKAGRTIA' A
#
# COMPACT_ATOMS: atom_id res chain seq x y z
N MET A 1 -2.29 -24.48 5.81
CA MET A 1 -1.51 -23.25 5.50
C MET A 1 -2.53 -22.21 5.06
N SER A 2 -2.52 -21.00 5.61
CA SER A 2 -3.36 -19.93 5.06
C SER A 2 -2.82 -19.53 3.69
N GLU A 3 -3.72 -19.11 2.81
CA GLU A 3 -3.37 -18.38 1.58
C GLU A 3 -2.45 -17.21 1.95
N LYS A 4 -1.41 -16.97 1.16
CA LYS A 4 -0.49 -15.84 1.38
C LYS A 4 -1.14 -14.57 0.85
N PHE A 5 -1.14 -13.51 1.65
CA PHE A 5 -1.54 -12.18 1.17
C PHE A 5 -0.33 -11.45 0.57
N VAL A 6 -0.44 -10.99 -0.67
CA VAL A 6 0.65 -10.29 -1.36
C VAL A 6 0.59 -8.79 -1.05
N VAL A 7 1.75 -8.24 -0.70
CA VAL A 7 1.94 -6.80 -0.49
C VAL A 7 3.07 -6.32 -1.41
N GLN A 8 2.80 -5.31 -2.22
CA GLN A 8 3.74 -4.72 -3.18
C GLN A 8 4.08 -3.29 -2.76
N LEU A 9 5.28 -2.82 -3.15
CA LEU A 9 5.69 -1.43 -3.01
C LEU A 9 5.73 -0.80 -4.41
N SER A 10 5.26 0.44 -4.54
CA SER A 10 5.28 1.18 -5.80
C SER A 10 5.59 2.65 -5.56
N GLU A 11 6.41 3.27 -6.40
CA GLU A 11 6.62 4.73 -6.42
C GLU A 11 5.52 5.46 -7.20
N GLN A 12 4.61 4.72 -7.85
CA GLN A 12 3.47 5.30 -8.53
C GLN A 12 2.38 5.65 -7.53
N SER A 13 1.72 6.80 -7.74
CA SER A 13 0.52 7.20 -6.99
C SER A 13 -0.60 6.17 -7.14
N ALA A 14 -1.46 6.08 -6.13
CA ALA A 14 -2.65 5.25 -6.19
C ALA A 14 -3.59 5.69 -7.32
N PRO A 15 -4.41 4.76 -7.87
CA PRO A 15 -5.50 5.14 -8.75
C PRO A 15 -6.44 6.16 -8.09
N GLY A 16 -6.92 7.15 -8.86
CA GLY A 16 -7.62 8.32 -8.32
C GLY A 16 -8.89 8.03 -7.49
N HIS A 17 -9.53 6.87 -7.66
CA HIS A 17 -10.69 6.47 -6.85
C HIS A 17 -10.35 6.19 -5.37
N TRP A 18 -9.06 6.01 -5.04
CA TRP A 18 -8.59 5.92 -3.65
C TRP A 18 -8.30 7.31 -3.04
N GLY A 19 -8.29 8.36 -3.86
CA GLY A 19 -7.88 9.71 -3.49
C GLY A 19 -6.43 10.03 -3.85
N GLU A 20 -6.14 11.30 -4.12
CA GLU A 20 -4.84 11.78 -4.65
C GLU A 20 -3.63 11.46 -3.74
N ASN A 21 -3.85 11.25 -2.44
CA ASN A 21 -2.79 11.01 -1.45
C ASN A 21 -2.92 9.65 -0.75
N ALA A 22 -3.60 8.69 -1.37
CA ALA A 22 -3.72 7.36 -0.79
C ALA A 22 -2.36 6.66 -0.76
N SER A 23 -1.93 6.25 0.45
CA SER A 23 -0.69 5.51 0.67
C SER A 23 -0.85 4.00 0.53
N LEU A 24 -2.09 3.52 0.36
CA LEU A 24 -2.44 2.11 0.28
C LEU A 24 -3.62 1.93 -0.66
N SER A 25 -3.54 0.96 -1.57
CA SER A 25 -4.66 0.51 -2.40
C SER A 25 -4.75 -1.01 -2.42
N PHE A 26 -5.92 -1.52 -2.84
CA PHE A 26 -6.20 -2.95 -2.91
C PHE A 26 -6.73 -3.33 -4.29
N ASN A 27 -6.38 -4.53 -4.73
CA ASN A 27 -6.95 -5.19 -5.91
C ASN A 27 -7.04 -6.70 -5.68
N GLU A 28 -7.46 -7.43 -6.72
CA GLU A 28 -7.64 -8.90 -6.68
C GLU A 28 -6.36 -9.68 -6.33
N HIS A 29 -5.18 -9.08 -6.53
CA HIS A 29 -3.89 -9.70 -6.27
C HIS A 29 -3.34 -9.37 -4.88
N GLY A 30 -3.90 -8.39 -4.15
CA GLY A 30 -3.46 -8.01 -2.81
C GLY A 30 -3.42 -6.50 -2.59
N ALA A 31 -2.46 -6.04 -1.79
CA ALA A 31 -2.28 -4.63 -1.45
C ALA A 31 -1.05 -4.00 -2.13
N THR A 32 -1.15 -2.72 -2.50
CA THR A 32 -0.03 -1.92 -2.97
C THR A 32 0.20 -0.74 -2.02
N VAL A 33 1.40 -0.63 -1.46
CA VAL A 33 1.86 0.53 -0.69
C VAL A 33 2.48 1.53 -1.66
N HIS A 34 1.91 2.73 -1.71
CA HIS A 34 2.38 3.82 -2.56
C HIS A 34 3.41 4.65 -1.80
N LEU A 35 4.66 4.55 -2.23
CA LEU A 35 5.80 5.19 -1.60
C LEU A 35 5.86 6.67 -1.98
N SER A 36 6.29 7.47 -1.02
CA SER A 36 6.70 8.86 -1.23
C SER A 36 8.16 8.99 -0.81
N GLU A 37 8.90 9.90 -1.43
CA GLU A 37 10.31 10.19 -1.08
C GLU A 37 10.47 10.59 0.39
N GLN A 38 9.45 11.26 0.94
CA GLN A 38 9.36 11.59 2.35
C GLN A 38 8.60 10.50 3.10
N GLU A 39 9.05 10.19 4.32
CA GLU A 39 8.33 9.32 5.26
C GLU A 39 8.10 7.85 4.80
N THR A 40 8.89 7.32 3.85
CA THR A 40 8.73 5.96 3.29
C THR A 40 8.52 4.88 4.37
N LEU A 41 9.42 4.81 5.37
CA LEU A 41 9.33 3.79 6.44
C LEU A 41 8.07 3.94 7.30
N LYS A 42 7.65 5.18 7.57
CA LYS A 42 6.44 5.49 8.33
C LYS A 42 5.19 5.08 7.53
N ASN A 43 5.19 5.28 6.21
CA ASN A 43 4.09 4.88 5.33
C ASN A 43 3.99 3.35 5.24
N VAL A 44 5.11 2.64 5.11
CA VAL A 44 5.16 1.17 5.17
C VAL A 44 4.63 0.65 6.50
N GLN A 45 5.05 1.25 7.63
CA GLN A 45 4.56 0.86 8.95
C GLN A 45 3.05 1.06 9.09
N LYS A 46 2.52 2.21 8.64
CA LYS A 46 1.09 2.49 8.64
C LYS A 46 0.32 1.48 7.80
N ALA A 47 0.80 1.18 6.58
CA ALA A 47 0.20 0.18 5.72
C ALA A 47 0.19 -1.21 6.38
N GLY A 48 1.30 -1.62 6.98
CA GLY A 48 1.37 -2.88 7.73
C GLY A 48 0.37 -2.94 8.89
N ARG A 49 0.16 -1.84 9.62
CA ARG A 49 -0.87 -1.76 10.67
C ARG A 49 -2.29 -1.85 10.12
N THR A 50 -2.55 -1.34 8.92
CA THR A 50 -3.88 -1.41 8.27
C THR A 50 -4.19 -2.80 7.73
N ILE A 51 -3.18 -3.55 7.28
CA ILE A 51 -3.34 -4.89 6.69
C ILE A 51 -3.46 -6.00 7.76
N ALA A 52 -2.84 -5.80 8.93
CA ALA A 52 -2.74 -6.79 10.02
C ALA A 52 -3.95 -6.83 10.96
#